data_AF-A0A0U5G6F2-F1
#
_entry.id   AF-A0A0U5G6F2-F1
#
_cell.length_a   1.000
_cell.length_b   1.000
_cell.length_c   1.000
_cell.angle_alpha   90.00
_cell.angle_beta   90.00
_cell.angle_gamma   90.00
#
_symmetry.space_group_name_H-M   'P 1'
#
loop_
_entity.id
_entity.type
_entity.pdbx_description
1 polymer ?
#
loop_
_entity_poly.entity_id
_entity_poly.type
_entity_poly.pdbx_seq_one_letter_code
_entity_poly.pdbx_strand_id
1 'polypeptide(L)'
;MRPSSRDDFAIAIICALTLEAEAVEELFYETYDRLGEHYRKQSGDDNTYINGRIGSHNVVVCYMPGMGTGSAASVASSLKISYKRIEVALVVGICGGAPYPLSGGEIFLGDVIVSDSVVQYDFGRQYPGGFEKKTDLKDILGRPSQALRSILASLQARRSCRDLQEKLSRHLQTLQESLPNWHRPNSIIPRIISASMFSIRNYGSN
;
A
#
# COMPACT_ATOMS: atom_id res chain seq x y z
N MET A 1 -10.83 -14.49 -16.21
CA MET A 1 -9.98 -15.26 -17.13
C MET A 1 -8.55 -14.98 -16.74
N ARG A 2 -7.67 -15.99 -16.74
CA ARG A 2 -6.25 -15.82 -16.39
C ARG A 2 -5.56 -14.89 -17.41
N PRO A 3 -4.73 -13.92 -16.95
CA PRO A 3 -3.91 -13.07 -17.81
C PRO A 3 -3.07 -13.85 -18.82
N SER A 4 -2.98 -13.33 -20.04
CA SER A 4 -2.15 -13.90 -21.10
C SER A 4 -0.70 -13.41 -21.01
N SER A 5 -0.50 -12.21 -20.46
CA SER A 5 0.81 -11.60 -20.31
C SER A 5 0.85 -10.64 -19.11
N ARG A 6 2.05 -10.11 -18.81
CA ARG A 6 2.25 -9.10 -17.77
C ARG A 6 1.56 -7.77 -18.05
N ASP A 7 1.23 -7.51 -19.31
CA ASP A 7 0.57 -6.29 -19.74
C ASP A 7 -0.92 -6.27 -19.39
N ASP A 8 -1.48 -7.41 -18.95
CA ASP A 8 -2.85 -7.55 -18.46
C ASP A 8 -3.00 -7.25 -16.95
N PHE A 9 -1.90 -6.85 -16.29
CA PHE A 9 -1.88 -6.42 -14.89
C PHE A 9 -1.85 -4.89 -14.83
N ALA A 10 -2.88 -4.30 -14.23
CA ALA A 10 -3.00 -2.84 -14.07
C ALA A 10 -2.73 -2.37 -12.63
N ILE A 11 -2.71 -3.29 -11.67
CA ILE A 11 -2.58 -2.97 -10.24
C ILE A 11 -1.38 -3.70 -9.66
N ALA A 12 -0.49 -2.95 -9.01
CA ALA A 12 0.58 -3.50 -8.19
C ALA A 12 0.32 -3.21 -6.70
N ILE A 13 0.68 -4.16 -5.85
CA ILE A 13 0.68 -4.03 -4.40
C ILE A 13 2.11 -4.26 -3.92
N ILE A 14 2.67 -3.31 -3.19
CA ILE A 14 4.03 -3.34 -2.68
C ILE A 14 3.94 -3.41 -1.16
N CYS A 15 4.51 -4.47 -0.59
CA CYS A 15 4.48 -4.75 0.84
C CYS A 15 5.90 -4.73 1.42
N ALA A 16 6.05 -4.06 2.57
CA ALA A 16 7.35 -3.88 3.22
C ALA A 16 7.76 -5.12 4.03
N LEU A 17 6.79 -5.83 4.59
CA LEU A 17 6.98 -7.03 5.38
C LEU A 17 6.35 -8.25 4.72
N THR A 18 6.95 -9.42 4.92
CA THR A 18 6.41 -10.71 4.44
C THR A 18 4.99 -10.94 4.91
N LEU A 19 4.69 -10.66 6.19
CA LEU A 19 3.35 -10.82 6.76
C LEU A 19 2.30 -9.94 6.05
N GLU A 20 2.70 -8.76 5.55
CA GLU A 20 1.78 -7.87 4.84
C GLU A 20 1.44 -8.44 3.46
N ALA A 21 2.44 -9.00 2.77
CA ALA A 21 2.24 -9.66 1.48
C ALA A 21 1.41 -10.94 1.63
N GLU A 22 1.66 -11.74 2.66
CA GLU A 22 0.85 -12.92 3.00
C GLU A 22 -0.62 -12.54 3.21
N ALA A 23 -0.89 -11.45 3.96
CA ALA A 23 -2.26 -10.93 4.14
C ALA A 23 -2.97 -10.65 2.81
N VAL A 24 -2.24 -10.08 1.85
CA VAL A 24 -2.76 -9.72 0.53
C VAL A 24 -3.00 -10.96 -0.33
N GLU A 25 -2.09 -11.93 -0.27
CA GLU A 25 -2.22 -13.19 -1.00
C GLU A 25 -3.42 -14.01 -0.55
N GLU A 26 -3.74 -14.02 0.74
CA GLU A 26 -4.94 -14.69 1.28
C GLU A 26 -6.25 -14.06 0.76
N LEU A 27 -6.20 -12.81 0.30
CA LEU A 27 -7.34 -12.16 -0.34
C LEU A 27 -7.46 -12.48 -1.83
N PHE A 28 -6.56 -13.29 -2.40
CA PHE A 28 -6.66 -13.71 -3.79
C PHE A 28 -7.83 -14.67 -3.97
N TYR A 29 -8.70 -14.36 -4.93
CA TYR A 29 -9.66 -15.33 -5.45
C TYR A 29 -8.98 -16.41 -6.29
N GLU A 30 -7.84 -16.10 -6.89
CA GLU A 30 -7.07 -17.02 -7.72
C GLU A 30 -5.61 -16.59 -7.77
N THR A 31 -4.69 -17.52 -7.50
CA THR A 31 -3.25 -17.32 -7.70
C THR A 31 -2.87 -17.79 -9.10
N TYR A 32 -2.30 -16.89 -9.89
CA TYR A 32 -1.86 -17.17 -11.24
C TYR A 32 -0.43 -17.68 -11.27
N ASP A 33 0.49 -16.96 -10.65
CA ASP A 33 1.91 -17.26 -10.73
C ASP A 33 2.58 -16.98 -9.40
N ARG A 34 3.58 -17.79 -9.08
CA ARG A 34 4.35 -17.68 -7.85
C ARG A 34 5.81 -17.64 -8.22
N LEU A 35 6.53 -16.66 -7.68
CA LEU A 35 7.98 -16.48 -7.87
C LEU A 35 8.41 -16.26 -9.34
N GLY A 36 7.48 -15.93 -10.23
CA GLY A 36 7.76 -15.62 -11.63
C GLY A 36 8.01 -16.83 -12.52
N GLU A 37 7.50 -18.01 -12.17
CA GLU A 37 7.64 -19.24 -12.96
C GLU A 37 6.96 -19.13 -14.34
N HIS A 38 5.78 -18.50 -14.39
CA HIS A 38 4.99 -18.39 -15.62
C HIS A 38 5.22 -17.07 -16.36
N TYR A 39 5.00 -15.93 -15.72
CA TYR A 39 5.05 -14.63 -16.39
C TYR A 39 6.48 -14.11 -16.55
N ARG A 40 7.42 -14.62 -15.73
CA ARG A 40 8.84 -14.24 -15.67
C ARG A 40 9.06 -12.74 -15.49
N LYS A 41 10.32 -12.34 -15.28
CA LYS A 41 10.72 -10.92 -15.19
C LYS A 41 11.66 -10.55 -16.33
N GLN A 42 11.67 -9.26 -16.70
CA GLN A 42 12.63 -8.75 -17.69
C GLN A 42 14.02 -8.65 -17.06
N SER A 43 15.06 -8.66 -17.89
CA SER A 43 16.42 -8.38 -17.43
C SER A 43 16.49 -6.97 -16.83
N GLY A 44 17.19 -6.84 -15.71
CA GLY A 44 17.27 -5.59 -14.93
C GLY A 44 16.16 -5.43 -13.89
N ASP A 45 15.26 -6.41 -13.73
CA ASP A 45 14.28 -6.47 -12.66
C ASP A 45 14.64 -7.55 -11.64
N ASP A 46 15.04 -7.13 -10.44
CA ASP A 46 15.46 -8.02 -9.36
C ASP A 46 14.32 -8.43 -8.43
N ASN A 47 13.10 -7.92 -8.63
CA ASN A 47 11.98 -8.20 -7.74
C ASN A 47 11.52 -9.66 -7.81
N THR A 48 10.81 -10.07 -6.75
CA THR A 48 10.03 -11.30 -6.70
C THR A 48 8.54 -10.96 -6.70
N TYR A 49 7.78 -11.65 -7.54
CA TYR A 49 6.37 -11.38 -7.75
C TYR A 49 5.49 -12.58 -7.43
N ILE A 50 4.32 -12.26 -6.90
CA ILE A 50 3.17 -13.16 -6.87
C ILE A 50 2.06 -12.51 -7.67
N ASN A 51 1.49 -13.25 -8.61
CA ASN A 51 0.41 -12.76 -9.46
C ASN A 51 -0.87 -13.46 -9.10
N GLY A 52 -1.96 -12.71 -9.02
CA GLY A 52 -3.27 -13.28 -8.77
C GLY A 52 -4.39 -12.34 -9.13
N ARG A 53 -5.57 -12.64 -8.59
CA ARG A 53 -6.79 -11.89 -8.82
C ARG A 53 -7.48 -11.55 -7.53
N ILE A 54 -7.81 -10.27 -7.37
CA ILE A 54 -8.69 -9.76 -6.32
C ILE A 54 -9.88 -9.09 -7.00
N GLY A 55 -11.10 -9.53 -6.72
CA GLY A 55 -12.26 -9.05 -7.47
C GLY A 55 -12.18 -9.38 -8.95
N SER A 56 -12.44 -8.36 -9.75
CA SER A 56 -12.29 -8.36 -11.20
C SER A 56 -10.89 -7.93 -11.66
N HIS A 57 -9.95 -7.70 -10.74
CA HIS A 57 -8.64 -7.11 -11.05
C HIS A 57 -7.52 -8.13 -10.99
N ASN A 58 -6.69 -8.14 -12.03
CA ASN A 58 -5.41 -8.85 -12.01
C ASN A 58 -4.40 -7.99 -11.24
N VAL A 59 -3.80 -8.57 -10.20
CA VAL A 59 -2.88 -7.88 -9.30
C VAL A 59 -1.53 -8.56 -9.30
N VAL A 60 -0.47 -7.76 -9.19
CA VAL A 60 0.89 -8.23 -8.92
C VAL A 60 1.33 -7.74 -7.54
N VAL A 61 1.70 -8.68 -6.66
CA VAL A 61 2.23 -8.40 -5.33
C VAL A 61 3.74 -8.45 -5.40
N CYS A 62 4.40 -7.43 -4.84
CA CYS A 62 5.84 -7.27 -4.80
C CYS A 62 6.31 -7.33 -3.35
N TYR A 63 7.28 -8.21 -3.10
CA TYR A 63 7.96 -8.29 -1.81
C TYR A 63 9.12 -7.30 -1.77
N MET A 64 9.15 -6.45 -0.76
CA MET A 64 10.33 -5.60 -0.53
C MET A 64 11.44 -6.40 0.17
N PRO A 65 12.72 -6.23 -0.22
CA PRO A 65 13.86 -6.88 0.44
C PRO A 65 14.14 -6.35 1.85
N GLY A 66 13.48 -5.26 2.24
CA GLY A 66 13.57 -4.63 3.55
C GLY A 66 12.65 -3.41 3.62
N MET A 67 12.40 -2.91 4.82
CA MET A 67 11.58 -1.72 5.02
C MET A 67 12.25 -0.44 4.51
N GLY A 68 11.44 0.61 4.32
CA GLY A 68 11.92 1.97 4.05
C GLY A 68 11.75 2.45 2.61
N THR A 69 11.89 3.76 2.44
CA THR A 69 11.59 4.46 1.17
C THR A 69 12.51 4.06 0.02
N GLY A 70 13.80 3.84 0.29
CA GLY A 70 14.77 3.41 -0.73
C GLY A 70 14.46 2.02 -1.31
N SER A 71 14.08 1.08 -0.44
CA SER A 71 13.66 -0.27 -0.84
C SER A 71 12.38 -0.22 -1.68
N ALA A 72 11.37 0.55 -1.24
CA ALA A 72 10.13 0.74 -1.99
C ALA A 72 10.36 1.38 -3.37
N ALA A 73 11.24 2.38 -3.45
CA ALA A 73 11.60 3.04 -4.70
C ALA A 73 12.34 2.09 -5.67
N SER A 74 13.24 1.26 -5.15
CA SER A 74 13.93 0.23 -5.92
C SER A 74 12.94 -0.78 -6.51
N VAL A 75 12.07 -1.34 -5.66
CA VAL A 75 11.02 -2.27 -6.09
C VAL A 75 10.09 -1.65 -7.14
N ALA A 76 9.61 -0.43 -6.90
CA ALA A 76 8.73 0.25 -7.85
C ALA A 76 9.43 0.54 -9.20
N SER A 77 10.73 0.85 -9.18
CA SER A 77 11.50 1.11 -10.39
C SER A 77 11.70 -0.17 -11.20
N SER A 78 12.09 -1.26 -10.55
CA SER A 78 12.26 -2.58 -11.18
C SER A 78 10.93 -3.14 -11.70
N LEU A 79 9.83 -2.94 -10.98
CA LEU A 79 8.48 -3.31 -11.39
C LEU A 79 8.09 -2.72 -12.75
N LYS A 80 8.40 -1.44 -12.97
CA LYS A 80 8.08 -0.76 -14.24
C LYS A 80 8.78 -1.35 -15.45
N ILE A 81 9.91 -2.03 -15.25
CA ILE A 81 10.65 -2.71 -16.33
C ILE A 81 9.83 -3.91 -16.80
N SER A 82 9.37 -4.75 -15.87
CA SER A 82 8.64 -5.99 -16.20
C SER A 82 7.16 -5.79 -16.51
N TYR A 83 6.46 -4.96 -15.75
CA TYR A 83 5.01 -4.75 -15.81
C TYR A 83 4.72 -3.34 -16.32
N LYS A 84 4.69 -3.19 -17.65
CA LYS A 84 4.66 -1.88 -18.32
C LYS A 84 3.29 -1.20 -18.30
N ARG A 85 2.23 -1.94 -17.98
CA ARG A 85 0.84 -1.50 -18.02
C ARG A 85 0.23 -1.27 -16.63
N ILE A 86 1.06 -1.19 -15.59
CA ILE A 86 0.60 -0.80 -14.26
C ILE A 86 0.10 0.64 -14.29
N GLU A 87 -1.17 0.82 -13.90
CA GLU A 87 -1.83 2.12 -13.80
C GLU A 87 -1.84 2.62 -12.35
N VAL A 88 -1.88 1.69 -11.39
CA VAL A 88 -1.94 1.98 -9.95
C VAL A 88 -0.97 1.07 -9.20
N ALA A 89 -0.12 1.67 -8.36
CA ALA A 89 0.69 0.96 -7.39
C ALA A 89 0.26 1.38 -5.98
N LEU A 90 -0.09 0.41 -5.15
CA LEU A 90 -0.49 0.59 -3.77
C LEU A 90 0.65 0.14 -2.86
N VAL A 91 1.09 1.01 -1.94
CA VAL A 91 1.94 0.60 -0.83
C VAL A 91 1.03 0.23 0.32
N VAL A 92 1.04 -1.04 0.72
CA VAL A 92 0.15 -1.59 1.73
C VAL A 92 0.99 -2.18 2.85
N GLY A 93 0.71 -1.76 4.08
CA GLY A 93 1.41 -2.27 5.24
C GLY A 93 0.86 -1.75 6.56
N ILE A 94 1.43 -2.27 7.65
CA ILE A 94 1.16 -1.82 9.00
C ILE A 94 1.93 -0.52 9.28
N CYS A 95 1.34 0.36 10.09
CA CYS A 95 1.98 1.60 10.47
C CYS A 95 1.66 1.98 11.91
N GLY A 96 2.52 2.79 12.51
CA GLY A 96 2.23 3.46 13.78
C GLY A 96 1.31 4.66 13.57
N GLY A 97 0.34 4.84 14.47
CA GLY A 97 -0.56 5.99 14.47
C GLY A 97 -0.23 6.97 15.59
N ALA A 98 -0.30 8.27 15.32
CA ALA A 98 -0.35 9.30 16.36
C ALA A 98 -1.82 9.52 16.75
N PRO A 99 -2.26 9.20 17.98
CA PRO A 99 -3.68 9.15 18.33
C PRO A 99 -4.43 10.47 18.17
N TYR A 100 -3.73 11.60 18.31
CA TYR A 100 -4.32 12.95 18.24
C TYR A 100 -3.66 13.77 17.12
N PRO A 101 -3.99 13.52 15.85
CA PRO A 101 -3.46 14.30 14.74
C PRO A 101 -4.01 15.74 14.77
N LEU A 102 -3.21 16.69 14.28
CA LEU A 102 -3.59 18.11 14.19
C LEU A 102 -4.82 18.37 13.31
N SER A 103 -5.12 17.46 12.39
CA SER A 103 -6.29 17.51 11.50
C SER A 103 -7.61 17.11 12.19
N GLY A 104 -7.56 16.69 13.45
CA GLY A 104 -8.71 16.14 14.18
C GLY A 104 -9.01 14.67 13.83
N GLY A 105 -9.78 14.01 14.70
CA GLY A 105 -10.13 12.60 14.58
C GLY A 105 -9.12 11.68 15.26
N GLU A 106 -9.57 10.91 16.26
CA GLU A 106 -8.70 9.99 16.99
C GLU A 106 -8.32 8.77 16.13
N ILE A 107 -7.02 8.46 16.06
CA ILE A 107 -6.50 7.26 15.37
C ILE A 107 -6.30 6.16 16.41
N PHE A 108 -6.98 5.03 16.23
CA PHE A 108 -6.87 3.86 17.09
C PHE A 108 -6.30 2.66 16.34
N LEU A 109 -5.81 1.69 17.11
CA LEU A 109 -5.33 0.43 16.56
C LEU A 109 -6.46 -0.28 15.79
N GLY A 110 -6.17 -0.68 14.54
CA GLY A 110 -7.14 -1.31 13.65
C GLY A 110 -7.90 -0.35 12.74
N ASP A 111 -7.65 0.96 12.82
CA ASP A 111 -8.10 1.90 11.79
C ASP A 111 -7.29 1.72 10.50
N VAL A 112 -7.97 1.82 9.36
CA VAL A 112 -7.34 1.78 8.04
C VAL A 112 -7.20 3.21 7.53
N ILE A 113 -5.96 3.64 7.35
CA ILE A 113 -5.64 4.97 6.85
C ILE A 113 -5.47 4.90 5.32
N VAL A 114 -6.24 5.71 4.61
CA VAL A 114 -6.08 5.88 3.16
C VAL A 114 -5.58 7.30 2.92
N SER A 115 -4.36 7.41 2.41
CA SER A 115 -3.70 8.69 2.15
C SER A 115 -3.60 8.99 0.66
N ASP A 116 -3.77 10.26 0.30
CA ASP A 116 -3.56 10.77 -1.05
C ASP A 116 -2.20 11.45 -1.22
N SER A 117 -1.46 11.64 -0.13
CA SER A 117 -0.13 12.24 -0.12
C SER A 117 0.79 11.55 0.89
N VAL A 118 2.09 11.60 0.61
CA VAL A 118 3.13 11.08 1.50
C VAL A 118 4.13 12.21 1.72
N VAL A 119 4.42 12.48 2.99
CA VAL A 119 5.45 13.44 3.41
C VAL A 119 6.56 12.67 4.09
N GLN A 120 7.77 12.81 3.57
CA GLN A 120 8.95 12.21 4.17
C GLN A 120 9.47 13.13 5.28
N TYR A 121 9.24 12.75 6.54
CA TYR A 121 9.48 13.64 7.69
C TYR A 121 10.95 13.75 8.08
N ASP A 122 11.74 12.73 7.72
CA ASP A 122 13.19 12.66 7.92
C ASP A 122 13.97 13.22 6.73
N PHE A 123 13.28 13.72 5.69
CA PHE A 123 13.92 14.41 4.58
C PHE A 123 14.18 15.87 4.94
N GLY A 124 15.37 16.12 5.48
CA GLY A 124 15.78 17.43 5.94
C GLY A 124 17.27 17.50 6.17
N ARG A 125 17.75 18.70 6.52
CA ARG A 125 19.15 18.93 6.86
C ARG A 125 19.23 19.31 8.32
N GLN A 126 20.13 18.65 9.05
CA GLN A 126 20.48 19.06 10.39
C GLN A 126 21.40 20.29 10.30
N TYR A 127 20.93 21.43 10.77
CA TYR A 127 21.71 22.65 10.94
C TYR A 127 22.05 22.86 12.43
N PRO A 128 23.04 23.71 12.76
CA PRO A 128 23.35 24.05 14.15
C PRO A 128 22.16 24.61 14.95
N GLY A 129 21.18 25.21 14.27
CA GLY A 129 19.94 25.74 14.86
C GLY A 129 18.76 24.75 14.95
N GLY A 130 18.93 23.51 14.47
CA GLY A 130 17.88 22.48 14.47
C GLY A 130 17.77 21.71 13.16
N PHE A 131 16.88 20.71 13.14
CA PHE A 131 16.55 19.96 11.94
C PHE A 131 15.56 20.75 11.08
N GLU A 132 15.98 21.17 9.89
CA GLU A 132 15.09 21.79 8.92
C GLU A 132 14.62 20.76 7.91
N LYS A 133 13.30 20.55 7.85
CA LYS A 133 12.69 19.72 6.82
C LYS A 133 12.80 20.41 5.47
N LYS A 134 13.07 19.63 4.44
CA LYS A 134 12.91 20.06 3.06
C LYS A 134 11.44 19.99 2.68
N THR A 135 10.77 21.14 2.63
CA THR A 135 9.35 21.26 2.25
C THR A 135 9.16 21.96 0.89
N ASP A 136 10.21 22.08 0.08
CA ASP A 136 10.10 22.72 -1.22
C ASP A 136 9.17 21.93 -2.14
N LEU A 137 8.50 22.61 -3.08
CA LEU A 137 7.60 21.99 -4.06
C LEU A 137 8.28 20.88 -4.90
N LYS A 138 9.61 20.87 -4.97
CA LYS A 138 10.42 19.81 -5.64
C LYS A 138 10.57 18.55 -4.78
N ASP A 139 10.36 18.66 -3.47
CA ASP A 139 10.53 17.60 -2.47
C ASP A 139 9.17 16.94 -2.10
N ILE A 140 8.05 17.50 -2.57
CA ILE A 140 6.71 16.91 -2.44
C ILE A 140 6.53 15.86 -3.55
N LEU A 141 6.19 14.63 -3.16
CA LEU A 141 5.89 13.54 -4.10
C LEU A 141 4.76 13.96 -5.05
N GLY A 142 4.91 13.61 -6.33
CA GLY A 142 4.00 14.03 -7.40
C GLY A 142 2.53 13.66 -7.10
N ARG A 143 1.61 14.54 -7.51
CA ARG A 143 0.18 14.37 -7.25
C ARG A 143 -0.37 13.11 -7.96
N PRO A 144 -1.19 12.26 -7.30
CA PRO A 144 -1.82 11.11 -7.95
C PRO A 144 -2.63 11.50 -9.18
N SER A 145 -2.87 10.55 -10.10
CA SER A 145 -3.66 10.80 -11.33
C SER A 145 -5.07 11.35 -11.01
N GLN A 146 -5.71 12.03 -11.97
CA GLN A 146 -7.07 12.56 -11.76
C GLN A 146 -8.05 11.45 -11.38
N ALA A 147 -7.96 10.29 -12.02
CA ALA A 147 -8.80 9.13 -11.70
C ALA A 147 -8.65 8.71 -10.24
N LEU A 148 -7.41 8.58 -9.74
CA LEU A 148 -7.15 8.22 -8.34
C LEU A 148 -7.68 9.28 -7.38
N ARG A 149 -7.49 10.57 -7.69
CA ARG A 149 -8.02 11.65 -6.86
C ARG A 149 -9.55 11.66 -6.82
N SER A 150 -10.21 11.38 -7.93
CA SER A 150 -11.67 11.24 -7.96
C SER A 150 -12.15 10.05 -7.15
N ILE A 151 -11.43 8.91 -7.18
CA ILE A 151 -11.72 7.76 -6.30
C ILE A 151 -11.55 8.16 -4.84
N LEU A 152 -10.42 8.77 -4.47
CA LEU A 152 -10.13 9.22 -3.10
C LEU A 152 -11.20 10.20 -2.59
N ALA A 153 -11.58 11.19 -3.40
CA ALA A 153 -12.67 12.11 -3.08
C ALA A 153 -14.01 11.38 -2.91
N SER A 154 -14.29 10.37 -3.74
CA SER A 154 -15.50 9.56 -3.60
C SER A 154 -15.53 8.77 -2.29
N LEU A 155 -14.37 8.33 -1.77
CA LEU A 155 -14.25 7.63 -0.49
C LEU A 155 -14.55 8.53 0.71
N GLN A 156 -14.43 9.85 0.54
CA GLN A 156 -14.85 10.81 1.56
C GLN A 156 -16.38 10.96 1.63
N ALA A 157 -17.11 10.54 0.58
CA ALA A 157 -18.57 10.55 0.60
C ALA A 157 -19.10 9.46 1.56
N ARG A 158 -20.05 9.85 2.42
CA ARG A 158 -20.61 8.98 3.48
C ARG A 158 -21.08 7.61 3.00
N ARG A 159 -21.70 7.53 1.82
CA ARG A 159 -22.19 6.26 1.25
C ARG A 159 -21.04 5.36 0.83
N SER A 160 -20.14 5.86 -0.01
CA SER A 160 -18.96 5.12 -0.48
C SER A 160 -18.07 4.64 0.68
N CYS A 161 -17.88 5.48 1.71
CA CYS A 161 -17.12 5.11 2.91
C CYS A 161 -17.77 3.93 3.64
N ARG A 162 -19.11 3.96 3.81
CA ARG A 162 -19.87 2.86 4.42
C ARG A 162 -19.74 1.58 3.60
N ASP A 163 -19.93 1.66 2.29
CA ASP A 163 -19.81 0.50 1.39
C ASP A 163 -18.41 -0.12 1.47
N LEU A 164 -17.37 0.71 1.59
CA LEU A 164 -16.00 0.24 1.76
C LEU A 164 -15.77 -0.40 3.14
N GLN A 165 -16.31 0.17 4.22
CA GLN A 165 -16.25 -0.42 5.57
C GLN A 165 -16.95 -1.79 5.63
N GLU A 166 -18.09 -1.93 4.97
CA GLU A 166 -18.82 -3.21 4.88
C GLU A 166 -18.05 -4.26 4.08
N LYS A 167 -17.44 -3.87 2.96
CA LYS A 167 -16.54 -4.75 2.18
C LYS A 167 -15.33 -5.17 3.00
N LEU A 168 -14.67 -4.22 3.66
CA LEU A 168 -13.50 -4.47 4.50
C LEU A 168 -13.84 -5.45 5.63
N SER A 169 -14.97 -5.24 6.30
CA SER A 169 -15.42 -6.12 7.38
C SER A 169 -15.65 -7.57 6.91
N ARG A 170 -16.20 -7.75 5.70
CA ARG A 170 -16.36 -9.09 5.09
C ARG A 170 -15.02 -9.74 4.75
N HIS A 171 -14.09 -9.00 4.15
CA HIS A 171 -12.76 -9.53 3.83
C HIS A 171 -11.97 -9.91 5.10
N LEU A 172 -12.07 -9.10 6.16
CA LEU A 172 -11.45 -9.43 7.44
C LEU A 172 -12.04 -10.71 8.04
N GLN A 173 -13.37 -10.89 7.99
CA GLN A 173 -14.00 -12.14 8.46
C GLN A 173 -13.45 -13.35 7.71
N THR A 174 -13.35 -13.28 6.37
CA THR A 174 -12.76 -14.35 5.57
C THR A 174 -11.32 -14.66 5.97
N LEU A 175 -10.50 -13.64 6.22
CA LEU A 175 -9.11 -13.83 6.67
C LEU A 175 -9.03 -14.47 8.07
N GLN A 176 -9.90 -14.08 8.99
CA GLN A 176 -9.94 -14.67 10.33
C GLN A 176 -10.39 -16.13 10.32
N GLU A 177 -11.26 -16.50 9.38
CA GLU A 177 -11.68 -17.89 9.16
C GLU A 177 -10.58 -18.74 8.50
N SER A 178 -9.82 -18.19 7.55
CA SER A 178 -8.74 -18.93 6.87
C SER A 178 -7.47 -19.05 7.72
N LEU A 179 -7.21 -18.07 8.59
CA LEU A 179 -5.99 -17.98 9.41
C LEU A 179 -6.32 -17.84 10.90
N PRO A 180 -6.40 -18.95 11.67
CA PRO A 180 -6.80 -18.93 13.07
C PRO A 180 -5.90 -18.10 13.99
N ASN A 181 -4.66 -17.83 13.58
CA ASN A 181 -3.72 -17.03 14.38
C ASN A 181 -3.89 -15.51 14.16
N TRP A 182 -4.69 -15.10 13.17
CA TRP A 182 -4.87 -13.71 12.78
C TRP A 182 -6.06 -13.11 13.52
N HIS A 183 -5.75 -12.45 14.62
CA HIS A 183 -6.74 -11.89 15.51
C HIS A 183 -6.86 -10.39 15.35
N ARG A 184 -8.08 -9.93 15.50
CA ARG A 184 -8.34 -8.51 15.57
C ARG A 184 -8.14 -8.00 17.00
N PRO A 185 -7.44 -6.88 17.20
CA PRO A 185 -7.44 -6.19 18.48
C PRO A 185 -8.82 -5.55 18.70
N ASN A 186 -9.71 -6.27 19.39
CA ASN A 186 -11.04 -5.86 19.87
C ASN A 186 -12.17 -5.69 18.83
N SER A 187 -13.41 -5.81 19.33
CA SER A 187 -14.71 -5.87 18.64
C SER A 187 -15.24 -4.54 18.07
N ILE A 188 -14.36 -3.58 17.78
CA ILE A 188 -14.74 -2.31 17.13
C ILE A 188 -15.08 -2.62 15.66
N ILE A 189 -15.51 -1.71 14.79
CA ILE A 189 -15.59 -1.94 13.32
C ILE A 189 -14.42 -1.16 12.69
N PRO A 190 -13.65 -1.72 11.72
CA PRO A 190 -12.51 -1.00 11.20
C PRO A 190 -13.00 0.30 10.59
N ARG A 191 -12.48 1.42 11.09
CA ARG A 191 -12.84 2.74 10.56
C ARG A 191 -11.85 3.07 9.47
N ILE A 192 -12.39 3.71 8.44
CA ILE A 192 -11.58 4.20 7.33
C ILE A 192 -11.34 5.66 7.58
N ILE A 193 -10.09 6.02 7.78
CA ILE A 193 -9.66 7.39 8.01
C ILE A 193 -9.00 7.86 6.71
N SER A 194 -9.63 8.84 6.06
CA SER A 194 -8.97 9.59 4.99
C SER A 194 -8.00 10.55 5.65
N ALA A 195 -6.70 10.33 5.46
CA ALA A 195 -5.68 11.26 5.90
C ALA A 195 -5.23 12.07 4.69
N SER A 196 -5.19 13.40 4.84
CA SER A 196 -4.55 14.27 3.85
C SER A 196 -3.02 14.19 3.89
N MET A 197 -2.45 13.58 4.94
CA MET A 197 -1.01 13.49 5.13
C MET A 197 -0.62 12.20 5.87
N PHE A 198 0.11 11.32 5.19
CA PHE A 198 0.81 10.18 5.77
C PHE A 198 2.30 10.51 5.89
N SER A 199 2.86 10.29 7.08
CA SER A 199 4.26 10.61 7.37
C SER A 199 5.10 9.34 7.41
N ILE A 200 6.15 9.26 6.59
CA ILE A 200 7.14 8.18 6.65
C ILE A 200 8.39 8.67 7.35
N ARG A 201 8.94 7.85 8.25
CA ARG A 201 10.27 8.00 8.85
C ARG A 201 11.09 6.78 8.45
N ASN A 202 12.26 6.96 7.83
CA ASN A 202 13.20 5.85 7.69
C ASN A 202 13.87 5.63 9.04
N TYR A 203 13.76 4.42 9.55
CA TYR A 203 14.63 3.97 10.63
C TYR A 203 15.94 3.53 9.98
N GLY A 204 16.81 4.48 9.69
CA GLY A 204 18.20 4.19 9.38
C GLY A 204 18.89 3.74 10.67
N SER A 205 19.50 2.55 10.66
CA SER A 205 20.46 2.15 11.67
C SER A 205 21.61 3.15 11.66
N ASN A 206 21.73 3.95 12.72
CA ASN A 206 22.98 4.65 13.04
C ASN A 206 23.95 3.66 13.70
#